data_AF-A0A838HXM1-F1
#
_entry.id   AF-A0A838HXM1-F1
#
_cell.length_a   1.000
_cell.length_b   1.000
_cell.length_c   1.000
_cell.angle_alpha   90.00
_cell.angle_beta   90.00
_cell.angle_gamma   90.00
#
_symmetry.space_group_name_H-M   'P 1'
#
loop_
_entity.id
_entity.type
_entity.pdbx_description
1 polymer ?
#
loop_
_entity_poly.entity_id
_entity_poly.type
_entity_poly.pdbx_seq_one_letter_code
_entity_poly.pdbx_strand_id
1 'polypeptide(L)'
;MWRSRSDRHGKLFTRLEETLGAEHASTLMTYLPPIDFTELATKRDLDQRLDLLEQRLIAVFRGEFNAAVTSQTRAMIFTMAGTVVSLGGLALALARLG
;
A
#
# COMPACT_ATOMS: atom_id res chain seq x y z
N MET A 1 20.91 -10.38 18.99
CA MET A 1 20.74 -10.82 17.59
C MET A 1 21.94 -11.59 17.01
N TRP A 2 23.10 -11.65 17.68
CA TRP A 2 24.33 -12.26 17.15
C TRP A 2 24.40 -13.82 17.21
N ARG A 3 23.70 -14.47 18.14
CA ARG A 3 23.72 -15.94 18.31
C ARG A 3 23.02 -16.73 17.19
N SER A 4 21.93 -16.21 16.63
CA SER A 4 21.16 -16.87 15.56
C SER A 4 21.92 -17.03 14.22
N ARG A 5 23.02 -16.29 14.02
CA ARG A 5 23.82 -16.29 12.78
C ARG A 5 24.73 -17.53 12.69
N SER A 6 25.47 -17.81 13.77
CA SER A 6 26.35 -18.99 13.86
C SER A 6 25.55 -20.29 13.74
N ASP A 7 24.34 -20.31 14.28
CA ASP A 7 23.47 -21.49 14.23
C ASP A 7 23.00 -21.82 12.81
N ARG A 8 22.75 -20.81 11.95
CA ARG A 8 22.34 -21.05 10.55
C ARG A 8 23.51 -21.53 9.69
N HIS A 9 24.68 -20.90 9.83
CA HIS A 9 25.88 -21.31 9.10
C HIS A 9 26.35 -22.69 9.54
N GLY A 10 26.32 -22.99 10.84
CA GLY A 10 26.63 -24.31 11.37
C GLY A 10 25.69 -25.39 10.84
N LYS A 11 24.38 -25.13 10.80
CA LYS A 11 23.40 -26.09 10.23
C LYS A 11 23.60 -26.33 8.74
N LEU A 12 23.94 -25.28 7.96
CA LEU A 12 24.24 -25.41 6.53
C LEU A 12 25.51 -26.21 6.32
N PHE A 13 26.54 -25.95 7.12
CA PHE A 13 27.81 -26.68 7.10
C PHE A 13 27.60 -28.17 7.37
N THR A 14 26.91 -28.53 8.46
CA THR A 14 26.61 -29.93 8.78
C THR A 14 25.86 -30.64 7.66
N ARG A 15 24.90 -29.98 7.01
CA ARG A 15 24.17 -30.56 5.86
C ARG A 15 25.05 -30.73 4.62
N LEU A 16 25.99 -29.81 4.38
CA LEU A 16 26.97 -29.92 3.30
C LEU A 16 27.96 -31.05 3.57
N GLU A 17 28.42 -31.21 4.81
CA GLU A 17 29.30 -32.33 5.20
C GLU A 17 28.62 -33.68 5.00
N GLU A 18 27.34 -33.81 5.38
CA GLU A 18 26.53 -35.04 5.20
C GLU A 18 26.38 -35.45 3.73
N THR A 19 26.36 -34.49 2.79
CA THR A 19 26.03 -34.74 1.38
C THR A 19 27.25 -34.78 0.46
N LEU A 20 28.26 -33.96 0.72
CA LEU A 20 29.44 -33.77 -0.15
C LEU A 20 30.74 -34.25 0.52
N GLY A 21 30.70 -34.58 1.81
CA GLY A 21 31.87 -34.87 2.62
C GLY A 21 32.55 -33.60 3.15
N ALA A 22 33.25 -33.74 4.27
CA ALA A 22 33.85 -32.64 5.02
C ALA A 22 34.79 -31.75 4.19
N GLU A 23 35.56 -32.36 3.28
CA GLU A 23 36.59 -31.68 2.50
C GLU A 23 36.00 -30.77 1.41
N HIS A 24 34.99 -31.26 0.69
CA HIS A 24 34.26 -30.48 -0.32
C HIS A 24 33.35 -29.41 0.32
N ALA A 25 32.75 -29.70 1.48
CA ALA A 25 31.95 -28.74 2.25
C ALA A 25 32.79 -27.57 2.77
N SER A 26 33.99 -27.86 3.30
CA SER A 26 34.96 -26.85 3.75
C SER A 26 35.43 -25.98 2.58
N THR A 27 35.72 -26.59 1.44
CA THR A 27 36.13 -25.89 0.23
C THR A 27 35.03 -24.95 -0.28
N LEU A 28 33.78 -25.41 -0.35
CA LEU A 28 32.63 -24.57 -0.73
C LEU A 28 32.39 -23.40 0.23
N MET A 29 32.54 -23.62 1.54
CA MET A 29 32.44 -22.55 2.53
C MET A 29 33.59 -21.54 2.41
N THR A 30 34.78 -22.00 2.01
CA THR A 30 35.96 -21.15 1.82
C THR A 30 35.81 -20.23 0.62
N TYR A 31 35.19 -20.71 -0.46
CA TYR A 31 34.95 -19.93 -1.68
C TYR A 31 33.59 -19.24 -1.74
N LEU A 32 32.77 -19.36 -0.69
CA LEU A 32 31.50 -18.66 -0.64
C LEU A 32 31.80 -17.16 -0.64
N PRO A 33 31.35 -16.41 -1.66
CA PRO A 33 31.59 -14.98 -1.67
C PRO A 33 30.99 -14.36 -0.41
N PRO A 34 31.59 -13.29 0.14
CA PRO A 34 30.96 -12.53 1.21
C PRO A 34 29.65 -11.96 0.67
N ILE A 35 28.54 -12.64 0.94
CA ILE A 35 27.22 -12.15 0.58
C ILE A 35 26.94 -10.96 1.48
N ASP A 36 26.93 -9.77 0.89
CA ASP A 36 26.52 -8.57 1.59
C ASP A 36 24.98 -8.52 1.67
N PHE A 37 24.44 -9.02 2.78
CA PHE A 37 23.00 -9.02 3.04
C PHE A 37 22.45 -7.62 3.34
N THR A 38 23.26 -6.55 3.28
CA THR A 38 22.76 -5.17 3.44
C THR A 38 22.08 -4.62 2.18
N GLU A 39 22.31 -5.20 1.00
CA GLU A 39 21.63 -4.79 -0.24
C GLU A 39 20.29 -5.50 -0.47
N LEU A 40 20.00 -6.57 0.28
CA LEU A 40 18.69 -7.20 0.26
C LEU A 40 17.75 -6.33 1.07
N ALA A 41 16.98 -5.48 0.37
CA ALA A 41 15.92 -4.67 0.95
C ALA A 41 15.13 -5.55 1.94
N THR A 42 15.27 -5.25 3.23
CA THR A 42 14.68 -6.11 4.24
C THR A 42 13.16 -6.04 4.08
N LYS A 43 12.45 -7.13 4.36
CA LYS A 43 10.97 -7.14 4.29
C LYS A 43 10.35 -5.93 5.00
N ARG A 44 10.96 -5.50 6.11
CA ARG A 44 10.56 -4.35 6.90
C ARG A 44 10.72 -3.00 6.16
N ASP A 45 11.75 -2.83 5.34
CA ASP A 45 11.92 -1.62 4.53
C ASP A 45 10.88 -1.57 3.41
N LEU A 46 10.49 -2.73 2.87
CA LEU A 46 9.41 -2.82 1.88
C LEU A 46 8.06 -2.48 2.52
N ASP A 47 7.76 -3.03 3.70
CA ASP A 47 6.55 -2.72 4.46
C ASP A 47 6.44 -1.21 4.76
N GLN A 48 7.52 -0.59 5.23
CA GLN A 48 7.56 0.85 5.49
C GLN A 48 7.32 1.70 4.24
N ARG A 49 7.85 1.28 3.08
CA ARG A 49 7.64 1.99 1.82
C ARG A 49 6.20 1.85 1.34
N LEU A 50 5.58 0.70 1.53
CA LEU A 50 4.17 0.46 1.20
C LEU A 50 3.24 1.30 2.08
N ASP A 51 3.49 1.33 3.40
CA ASP A 51 2.70 2.16 4.33
C ASP A 51 2.75 3.65 3.95
N LEU A 52 3.92 4.15 3.57
CA LEU A 52 4.09 5.53 3.13
C LEU A 52 3.37 5.83 1.80
N LEU A 53 3.32 4.87 0.87
CA LEU A 53 2.57 4.99 -0.37
C LEU A 53 1.06 4.99 -0.12
N GLU A 54 0.57 4.11 0.76
CA GLU A 54 -0.84 4.06 1.16
C GLU A 54 -1.29 5.38 1.80
N GLN A 55 -0.49 5.91 2.73
CA GLN A 55 -0.78 7.20 3.37
C GLN A 55 -0.86 8.34 2.35
N ARG A 56 0.05 8.38 1.38
CA ARG A 56 0.04 9.38 0.31
C ARG A 56 -1.19 9.27 -0.59
N LEU A 57 -1.55 8.05 -0.99
CA LEU A 57 -2.75 7.79 -1.79
C LEU A 57 -4.02 8.24 -1.06
N ILE A 58 -4.17 7.88 0.22
CA ILE A 58 -5.32 8.29 1.04
C ILE A 58 -5.37 9.82 1.17
N ALA A 59 -4.23 10.47 1.39
CA ALA A 59 -4.16 11.93 1.52
C ALA A 59 -4.56 12.64 0.21
N VAL A 60 -4.02 12.20 -0.93
CA VAL A 60 -4.36 12.74 -2.25
C VAL A 60 -5.83 12.51 -2.57
N PHE A 61 -6.33 11.28 -2.39
CA PHE A 61 -7.72 10.93 -2.67
C PHE A 61 -8.69 11.75 -1.82
N ARG A 62 -8.42 11.90 -0.51
CA ARG A 62 -9.24 12.76 0.36
C ARG A 62 -9.21 14.22 -0.08
N GLY A 63 -8.06 14.72 -0.52
CA GLY A 63 -7.92 16.10 -1.03
C GLY A 63 -8.71 16.31 -2.32
N GLU A 64 -8.51 15.46 -3.32
CA GLU A 64 -9.19 15.52 -4.62
C GLU A 64 -10.70 15.29 -4.48
N PHE A 65 -11.12 14.30 -3.69
CA PHE A 65 -12.53 14.03 -3.44
C PHE A 65 -13.21 15.20 -2.74
N ASN A 66 -12.61 15.75 -1.68
CA ASN A 66 -13.16 16.95 -1.04
C ASN A 66 -13.23 18.13 -2.00
N ALA A 67 -12.18 18.38 -2.79
CA ALA A 67 -12.20 19.46 -3.77
C ALA A 67 -13.29 19.26 -4.84
N ALA A 68 -13.40 18.05 -5.39
CA ALA A 68 -14.41 17.69 -6.38
C ALA A 68 -15.83 17.84 -5.81
N VAL A 69 -16.11 17.24 -4.65
CA VAL A 69 -17.41 17.33 -3.97
C VAL A 69 -17.75 18.79 -3.68
N THR A 70 -16.82 19.56 -3.11
CA THR A 70 -17.09 20.96 -2.71
C THR A 70 -17.35 21.86 -3.92
N SER A 71 -16.64 21.64 -5.03
CA SER A 71 -16.81 22.44 -6.26
C SER A 71 -18.20 22.27 -6.90
N GLN A 72 -18.77 21.06 -6.85
CA GLN A 72 -20.05 20.73 -7.48
C GLN A 72 -21.24 20.96 -6.53
N THR A 73 -21.04 20.78 -5.22
CA THR A 73 -22.13 20.76 -4.22
C THR A 73 -22.85 22.11 -4.14
N ARG A 74 -22.12 23.23 -4.17
CA ARG A 74 -22.76 24.56 -4.03
C ARG A 74 -23.72 24.84 -5.19
N ALA A 75 -23.26 24.69 -6.42
CA ALA A 75 -24.11 24.91 -7.60
C ALA A 75 -25.25 23.89 -7.67
N MET A 76 -24.97 22.61 -7.36
CA MET A 76 -25.95 21.53 -7.39
C MET A 76 -27.10 21.76 -6.40
N ILE A 77 -26.79 22.13 -5.15
CA ILE A 77 -27.81 22.43 -4.12
C ILE A 77 -28.72 23.58 -4.58
N PHE A 78 -28.14 24.66 -5.12
CA PHE A 78 -28.93 25.78 -5.63
C PHE A 78 -29.84 25.39 -6.79
N THR A 79 -29.34 24.60 -7.75
CA THR A 79 -30.16 24.15 -8.89
C THR A 79 -31.25 23.18 -8.46
N MET A 80 -30.99 22.27 -7.52
CA MET A 80 -31.98 21.31 -7.03
C MET A 80 -33.10 21.99 -6.24
N ALA A 81 -32.77 22.98 -5.40
CA ALA A 81 -33.79 23.75 -4.71
C ALA A 81 -34.69 24.51 -5.70
N GLY A 82 -34.09 25.11 -6.73
CA GLY A 82 -34.83 25.83 -7.77
C GLY A 82 -35.77 24.95 -8.59
N THR A 83 -35.36 23.73 -8.96
CA THR A 83 -36.20 22.81 -9.74
C THR A 83 -37.39 22.30 -8.94
N VAL A 84 -37.21 21.99 -7.65
CA VAL A 84 -38.30 21.56 -6.76
C VAL A 84 -39.36 22.65 -6.62
N VAL A 85 -38.94 23.90 -6.41
CA VAL A 85 -39.86 25.04 -6.33
C VAL A 85 -40.60 25.27 -7.65
N SER A 86 -39.89 25.16 -8.78
CA SER A 86 -40.48 25.35 -10.11
C SER A 86 -41.54 24.30 -10.44
N LEU A 87 -41.28 23.02 -10.13
CA LEU A 87 -42.26 21.94 -10.29
C LEU A 87 -43.48 22.13 -9.39
N GLY A 88 -43.27 22.52 -8.13
CA GLY A 88 -44.35 22.83 -7.20
C GLY A 88 -45.22 24.00 -7.67
N GLY A 89 -44.60 25.07 -8.16
CA GLY A 89 -45.31 26.23 -8.71
C GLY A 89 -46.17 25.88 -9.94
N LEU A 90 -45.64 25.06 -10.86
CA LEU A 90 -46.39 24.60 -12.04
C LEU A 90 -47.60 23.74 -11.64
N ALA A 91 -47.43 22.82 -10.70
CA ALA A 91 -48.54 21.98 -10.22
C ALA A 91 -49.67 22.82 -9.59
N LEU A 92 -49.30 23.83 -8.79
CA LEU A 92 -50.26 24.70 -8.12
C LEU A 92 -50.98 25.65 -9.10
N ALA A 93 -50.30 26.11 -10.14
CA ALA A 93 -50.91 26.91 -11.21
C ALA A 93 -51.93 26.11 -12.02
N LEU A 94 -51.61 24.85 -12.36
CA LEU A 94 -52.54 23.96 -13.06
C LEU A 94 -53.79 23.66 -12.22
N ALA A 95 -53.64 23.49 -10.90
CA ALA A 95 -54.77 23.25 -10.00
C ALA A 95 -55.73 24.44 -9.85
N ARG A 96 -55.30 25.66 -10.17
CA ARG A 96 -56.15 26.88 -10.11
C ARG A 96 -56.92 27.14 -11.41
N LEU A 97 -56.51 26.49 -12.51
CA LEU A 97 -57.06 26.69 -13.85
C LEU A 97 -58.12 25.65 -14.25
N GLY A 98 -58.29 24.59 -13.46
CA GLY A 98 -59.38 23.62 -13.56
C GLY A 98 -60.42 23.87 -12.48
#